data_AF-A0A835XNE3-F1
#
_entry.id   AF-A0A835XNE3-F1
#
_cell.length_a   1.000
_cell.length_b   1.000
_cell.length_c   1.000
_cell.angle_alpha   90.00
_cell.angle_beta   90.00
_cell.angle_gamma   90.00
#
_symmetry.space_group_name_H-M   'P 1'
#
loop_
_entity.id
_entity.type
_entity.pdbx_description
1 polymer ?
#
loop_
_entity_poly.entity_id
_entity_poly.type
_entity_poly.pdbx_seq_one_letter_code
_entity_poly.pdbx_strand_id
1 'polypeptide(L)'
;MPRAALQQPSRRGALCRSALGSRSTTAAAGSPSAGGGGRGKSTSGGGGSTSGSGSGGGGGGSSGGGGALTPVPAQRLDLPIDLRTARHFVNLTNGIEALPVLHQLGLPYSFVRIQSTACEQQNLEALVSELDANLLVSLALGHCCLVYDCGSRAREGTPRALWYGLEFVRYCLSRSWLKQSVPVQLRGHNAAREFEGHVRKFKQSTSRRLAYYARYLPPGGLPYGVRLHGVFRPTGRDEDTAFFVRTLHDHQLPYELSYTPLEPSLVPSLVGPSLREALAPLAAGPGPGRGHGRGDGQGQVPGPGPGAPPGLDLSQGEAVLREHGFRVFRRGLTNAEFAAAGGPPPLAE
;
A
#
# COMPACT_ATOMS: atom_id res chain seq x y z
N MET A 1 2.03 -70.08 16.00
CA MET A 1 1.58 -68.69 15.74
C MET A 1 2.80 -67.85 15.36
N PRO A 2 3.12 -67.66 14.06
CA PRO A 2 4.27 -66.84 13.68
C PRO A 2 3.89 -65.35 13.62
N ARG A 3 4.79 -64.51 14.14
CA ARG A 3 4.72 -63.04 14.16
C ARG A 3 4.99 -62.48 12.76
N ALA A 4 4.11 -61.60 12.28
CA ALA A 4 4.30 -60.80 11.07
C ALA A 4 5.29 -59.64 11.35
N ALA A 5 6.29 -59.52 10.49
CA ALA A 5 7.32 -58.48 10.53
C ALA A 5 6.84 -57.21 9.80
N LEU A 6 7.04 -56.07 10.46
CA LEU A 6 6.90 -54.72 9.92
C LEU A 6 8.09 -54.41 8.98
N GLN A 7 7.81 -54.07 7.72
CA GLN A 7 8.76 -53.43 6.81
C GLN A 7 8.54 -51.92 6.82
N GLN A 8 9.57 -51.16 7.19
CA GLN A 8 9.67 -49.72 6.94
C GLN A 8 10.34 -49.46 5.59
N PRO A 9 9.90 -48.47 4.79
CA PRO A 9 10.68 -48.00 3.66
C PRO A 9 11.69 -46.92 4.08
N SER A 10 12.89 -47.08 3.52
CA SER A 10 14.10 -46.28 3.74
C SER A 10 13.97 -44.82 3.27
N ARG A 11 14.51 -43.91 4.08
CA ARG A 11 14.82 -42.53 3.73
C ARG A 11 15.96 -42.49 2.70
N ARG A 12 15.75 -41.81 1.57
CA ARG A 12 16.83 -41.27 0.74
C ARG A 12 16.80 -39.76 0.80
N GLY A 13 17.85 -39.18 1.37
CA GLY A 13 18.12 -37.75 1.34
C GLY A 13 18.74 -37.34 0.01
N ALA A 14 18.41 -36.14 -0.45
CA ALA A 14 19.16 -35.41 -1.45
C ALA A 14 19.30 -33.96 -0.96
N LEU A 15 20.52 -33.63 -0.54
CA LEU A 15 20.97 -32.31 -0.15
C LEU A 15 21.12 -31.44 -1.40
N CYS A 16 20.33 -30.37 -1.54
CA CYS A 16 20.63 -29.29 -2.47
C CYS A 16 21.50 -28.24 -1.76
N ARG A 17 22.79 -28.24 -2.07
CA ARG A 17 23.72 -27.14 -1.76
C ARG A 17 23.62 -26.09 -2.88
N SER A 18 23.10 -24.91 -2.59
CA SER A 18 23.18 -23.74 -3.47
C SER A 18 24.52 -23.03 -3.25
N ALA A 19 25.30 -22.95 -4.32
CA ALA A 19 26.64 -22.38 -4.36
C ALA A 19 26.63 -20.85 -4.26
N LEU A 20 27.60 -20.35 -3.49
CA LEU A 20 28.03 -18.97 -3.38
C LEU A 20 28.68 -18.52 -4.70
N GLY A 21 28.19 -17.41 -5.28
CA GLY A 21 28.82 -16.73 -6.40
C GLY A 21 30.02 -15.91 -5.94
N SER A 22 31.21 -16.29 -6.41
CA SER A 22 32.47 -15.57 -6.25
C SER A 22 32.57 -14.39 -7.24
N ARG A 23 33.10 -13.28 -6.72
CA ARG A 23 33.52 -12.11 -7.50
C ARG A 23 34.81 -12.43 -8.26
N SER A 24 34.94 -11.94 -9.50
CA SER A 24 36.25 -11.76 -10.14
C SER A 24 36.38 -10.33 -10.66
N THR A 25 37.36 -9.63 -10.10
CA THR A 25 38.00 -8.42 -10.63
C THR A 25 39.04 -8.79 -11.67
N THR A 26 39.10 -8.10 -12.80
CA THR A 26 40.35 -7.75 -13.50
C THR A 26 40.14 -6.52 -14.38
N ALA A 27 41.24 -5.78 -14.56
CA ALA A 27 41.31 -4.40 -14.99
C ALA A 27 41.89 -4.23 -16.41
N ALA A 28 41.75 -2.99 -16.89
CA ALA A 28 42.67 -2.24 -17.77
C ALA A 28 42.73 -2.56 -19.27
N ALA A 29 42.40 -1.58 -20.12
CA ALA A 29 43.36 -0.70 -20.81
C ALA A 29 42.70 -0.01 -22.03
N GLY A 30 43.04 1.27 -22.29
CA GLY A 30 42.88 1.88 -23.61
C GLY A 30 42.35 3.32 -23.65
N SER A 31 43.26 4.30 -23.57
CA SER A 31 43.07 5.68 -24.09
C SER A 31 43.36 5.68 -25.62
N PRO A 32 42.90 6.67 -26.44
CA PRO A 32 43.58 7.99 -26.50
C PRO A 32 42.72 9.25 -26.78
N SER A 33 43.14 10.36 -26.16
CA SER A 33 43.40 11.73 -26.69
C SER A 33 42.58 12.34 -27.84
N ALA A 34 41.97 13.51 -27.55
CA ALA A 34 42.02 14.82 -28.26
C ALA A 34 40.73 15.61 -27.93
N GLY A 35 40.63 16.91 -27.67
CA GLY A 35 41.53 18.05 -27.67
C GLY A 35 40.66 19.33 -27.53
N GLY A 36 41.24 20.44 -27.02
CA GLY A 36 40.67 21.81 -27.04
C GLY A 36 39.72 22.12 -25.87
N GLY A 37 39.82 23.22 -25.13
CA GLY A 37 40.52 24.49 -25.31
C GLY A 37 39.57 25.58 -24.82
N GLY A 38 39.94 26.37 -23.80
CA GLY A 38 39.07 27.44 -23.31
C GLY A 38 39.53 28.08 -22.00
N ARG A 39 40.46 29.02 -22.11
CA ARG A 39 40.91 29.91 -21.01
C ARG A 39 39.81 30.92 -20.64
N GLY A 40 39.70 31.23 -19.35
CA GLY A 40 39.01 32.41 -18.84
C GLY A 40 39.45 32.72 -17.40
N LYS A 41 40.45 33.60 -17.25
CA LYS A 41 40.89 34.21 -15.98
C LYS A 41 39.85 35.24 -15.50
N SER A 42 39.63 35.36 -14.19
CA SER A 42 39.90 36.61 -13.43
C SER A 42 39.35 36.60 -11.99
N THR A 43 40.28 36.76 -11.03
CA THR A 43 40.26 37.72 -9.87
C THR A 43 39.28 37.51 -8.72
N SER A 44 39.53 37.88 -7.46
CA SER A 44 40.69 38.05 -6.56
C SER A 44 40.13 38.65 -5.25
N GLY A 45 40.69 38.27 -4.09
CA GLY A 45 40.56 38.99 -2.80
C GLY A 45 39.34 38.60 -1.95
N GLY A 46 39.37 38.50 -0.63
CA GLY A 46 40.39 38.65 0.42
C GLY A 46 39.83 37.85 1.64
N GLY A 47 40.63 37.25 2.52
CA GLY A 47 41.52 37.96 3.44
C GLY A 47 40.69 38.48 4.64
N GLY A 48 40.53 37.65 5.68
CA GLY A 48 39.76 38.03 6.87
C GLY A 48 39.86 36.99 7.99
N SER A 49 41.03 36.94 8.64
CA SER A 49 41.28 36.16 9.85
C SER A 49 40.70 36.90 11.07
N THR A 50 39.88 36.24 11.88
CA THR A 50 39.68 36.62 13.29
C THR A 50 39.64 35.36 14.15
N SER A 51 40.72 35.18 14.90
CA SER A 51 40.85 34.28 16.05
C SER A 51 39.93 34.74 17.17
N GLY A 52 39.04 33.85 17.62
CA GLY A 52 38.21 34.03 18.80
C GLY A 52 38.29 32.78 19.67
N SER A 53 39.25 32.78 20.59
CA SER A 53 39.40 31.81 21.67
C SER A 53 38.28 32.00 22.68
N GLY A 54 37.46 30.99 22.90
CA GLY A 54 36.38 31.01 23.88
C GLY A 54 36.23 29.65 24.58
N SER A 55 36.89 29.52 25.73
CA SER A 55 36.74 28.44 26.70
C SER A 55 35.38 28.50 27.41
N GLY A 56 34.92 27.34 27.88
CA GLY A 56 33.76 27.17 28.79
C GLY A 56 32.65 26.40 28.09
N GLY A 57 32.32 25.17 28.46
CA GLY A 57 32.04 24.71 29.81
C GLY A 57 30.56 24.35 29.86
N GLY A 58 30.23 23.12 30.27
CA GLY A 58 28.84 22.71 30.49
C GLY A 58 28.46 21.42 29.78
N GLY A 59 28.81 20.29 30.41
CA GLY A 59 28.18 19.02 30.12
C GLY A 59 26.69 19.10 30.44
N GLY A 60 25.84 19.01 29.42
CA GLY A 60 24.41 18.80 29.55
C GLY A 60 24.09 17.38 29.11
N GLY A 61 24.26 16.42 30.01
CA GLY A 61 23.79 15.06 29.82
C GLY A 61 22.27 15.06 29.70
N SER A 62 21.78 15.08 28.46
CA SER A 62 20.37 14.87 28.17
C SER A 62 20.06 13.39 28.39
N SER A 63 19.77 13.04 29.65
CA SER A 63 19.17 11.76 30.01
C SER A 63 17.86 11.65 29.23
N GLY A 64 17.89 10.88 28.15
CA GLY A 64 16.72 10.47 27.41
C GLY A 64 15.80 9.72 28.36
N GLY A 65 14.88 10.45 28.98
CA GLY A 65 13.79 9.89 29.75
C GLY A 65 12.97 9.04 28.80
N GLY A 66 13.26 7.74 28.78
CA GLY A 66 12.41 6.73 28.20
C GLY A 66 11.12 6.72 29.02
N GLY A 67 10.24 7.70 28.76
CA GLY A 67 8.91 7.74 29.31
C GLY A 67 8.28 6.38 29.03
N ALA A 68 8.10 5.59 30.08
CA ALA A 68 7.57 4.25 29.98
C ALA A 68 6.22 4.37 29.28
N LEU A 69 6.13 3.82 28.06
CA LEU A 69 4.87 3.78 27.31
C LEU A 69 3.86 3.07 28.20
N THR A 70 2.82 3.78 28.63
CA THR A 70 1.75 3.20 29.45
C THR A 70 1.20 1.98 28.71
N PRO A 71 1.10 0.81 29.36
CA PRO A 71 0.51 -0.38 28.74
C PRO A 71 -0.92 -0.03 28.33
N VAL A 72 -1.11 0.05 27.02
CA VAL A 72 -2.34 0.52 26.41
C VAL A 72 -3.36 -0.63 26.46
N PRO A 73 -4.64 -0.37 26.78
CA PRO A 73 -5.68 -1.35 26.56
C PRO A 73 -5.61 -1.85 25.12
N ALA A 74 -5.62 -3.17 24.92
CA ALA A 74 -5.49 -3.79 23.61
C ALA A 74 -6.46 -3.13 22.62
N GLN A 75 -5.97 -2.77 21.43
CA GLN A 75 -6.81 -2.16 20.41
C GLN A 75 -8.04 -3.04 20.19
N ARG A 76 -9.23 -2.48 20.39
CA ARG A 76 -10.51 -3.16 20.17
C ARG A 76 -10.82 -3.21 18.68
N LEU A 77 -10.00 -3.96 17.96
CA LEU A 77 -10.16 -4.24 16.54
C LEU A 77 -11.21 -5.32 16.28
N ASP A 78 -11.88 -5.83 17.32
CA ASP A 78 -12.92 -6.85 17.32
C ASP A 78 -14.34 -6.27 17.21
N LEU A 79 -14.49 -4.94 17.24
CA LEU A 79 -15.79 -4.30 17.14
C LEU A 79 -16.53 -4.71 15.85
N PRO A 80 -17.86 -4.88 15.91
CA PRO A 80 -18.67 -5.10 14.72
C PRO A 80 -18.40 -4.03 13.64
N ILE A 81 -18.43 -4.47 12.38
CA ILE A 81 -18.28 -3.59 11.23
C ILE A 81 -19.69 -3.31 10.71
N ASP A 82 -20.14 -2.06 10.82
CA ASP A 82 -21.35 -1.60 10.15
C ASP A 82 -20.96 -0.97 8.81
N LEU A 83 -21.42 -1.57 7.71
CA LEU A 83 -21.06 -1.10 6.37
C LEU A 83 -21.64 0.27 6.06
N ARG A 84 -22.74 0.69 6.71
CA ARG A 84 -23.35 2.01 6.43
C ARG A 84 -22.50 3.17 6.93
N THR A 85 -21.81 2.96 8.05
CA THR A 85 -21.02 3.99 8.72
C THR A 85 -19.52 3.87 8.45
N ALA A 86 -19.09 2.77 7.83
CA ALA A 86 -17.74 2.58 7.36
C ALA A 86 -17.41 3.48 6.15
N ARG A 87 -16.12 3.76 5.97
CA ARG A 87 -15.57 4.41 4.77
C ARG A 87 -14.94 3.35 3.89
N HIS A 88 -15.39 3.27 2.64
CA HIS A 88 -14.95 2.24 1.71
C HIS A 88 -13.89 2.79 0.76
N PHE A 89 -12.78 2.07 0.64
CA PHE A 89 -11.66 2.43 -0.21
C PHE A 89 -11.34 1.28 -1.15
N VAL A 90 -11.39 1.53 -2.46
CA VAL A 90 -11.07 0.54 -3.47
C VAL A 90 -9.59 0.67 -3.83
N ASN A 91 -8.79 -0.36 -3.52
CA ASN A 91 -7.40 -0.39 -3.96
C ASN A 91 -7.36 -0.53 -5.48
N LEU A 92 -6.60 0.32 -6.17
CA LEU A 92 -6.50 0.29 -7.62
C LEU A 92 -5.93 -1.06 -8.13
N THR A 93 -6.29 -1.37 -9.37
CA THR A 93 -6.18 -2.69 -10.03
C THR A 93 -7.17 -3.70 -9.47
N ASN A 94 -6.75 -4.60 -8.58
CA ASN A 94 -7.54 -5.78 -8.27
C ASN A 94 -8.71 -5.48 -7.32
N GLY A 95 -8.65 -4.38 -6.56
CA GLY A 95 -9.80 -3.95 -5.75
C GLY A 95 -11.01 -3.52 -6.59
N ILE A 96 -10.83 -3.18 -7.87
CA ILE A 96 -11.92 -2.79 -8.80
C ILE A 96 -12.97 -3.90 -8.94
N GLU A 97 -12.61 -5.16 -8.70
CA GLU A 97 -13.57 -6.26 -8.65
C GLU A 97 -14.64 -6.15 -7.56
N ALA A 98 -14.45 -5.28 -6.57
CA ALA A 98 -15.44 -5.00 -5.54
C ALA A 98 -16.54 -4.03 -6.00
N LEU A 99 -16.35 -3.29 -7.11
CA LEU A 99 -17.29 -2.26 -7.56
C LEU A 99 -18.73 -2.78 -7.75
N PRO A 100 -18.98 -3.94 -8.40
CA PRO A 100 -20.34 -4.45 -8.57
C PRO A 100 -21.05 -4.65 -7.23
N VAL A 101 -20.35 -5.18 -6.23
CA VAL A 101 -20.91 -5.46 -4.89
C VAL A 101 -21.13 -4.16 -4.12
N LEU A 102 -20.17 -3.22 -4.16
CA LEU A 102 -20.32 -1.92 -3.52
C LEU A 102 -21.50 -1.14 -4.10
N HIS A 103 -21.68 -1.15 -5.42
CA HIS A 103 -22.81 -0.53 -6.08
C HIS A 103 -24.13 -1.24 -5.71
N GLN A 104 -24.17 -2.58 -5.76
CA GLN A 104 -25.35 -3.36 -5.37
C GLN A 104 -25.79 -3.06 -3.93
N LEU A 105 -24.84 -2.83 -3.01
CA LEU A 105 -25.11 -2.51 -1.62
C LEU A 105 -25.37 -1.00 -1.38
N GLY A 106 -25.27 -0.15 -2.41
CA GLY A 106 -25.42 1.30 -2.28
C GLY A 106 -24.34 1.96 -1.41
N LEU A 107 -23.14 1.38 -1.35
CA LEU A 107 -22.05 1.83 -0.47
C LEU A 107 -21.14 2.82 -1.21
N PRO A 108 -21.03 4.08 -0.75
CA PRO A 108 -20.12 5.04 -1.37
C PRO A 108 -18.67 4.66 -1.09
N TYR A 109 -17.81 4.83 -2.09
CA TYR A 109 -16.40 4.50 -1.97
C TYR A 109 -15.49 5.58 -2.57
N SER A 110 -14.21 5.52 -2.23
CA SER A 110 -13.13 6.31 -2.81
C SER A 110 -12.02 5.38 -3.29
N PHE A 111 -11.18 5.82 -4.21
CA PHE A 111 -10.03 5.03 -4.64
C PHE A 111 -8.81 5.29 -3.75
N VAL A 112 -7.99 4.27 -3.56
CA VAL A 112 -6.69 4.37 -2.91
C VAL A 112 -5.67 3.55 -3.71
N ARG A 113 -4.40 3.87 -3.55
CA ARG A 113 -3.31 3.09 -4.14
C ARG A 113 -2.37 2.58 -3.05
N ILE A 114 -2.41 1.28 -2.81
CA ILE A 114 -1.52 0.55 -1.90
C ILE A 114 -0.82 -0.51 -2.72
N GLN A 115 0.42 -0.23 -3.09
CA GLN A 115 1.18 -1.07 -4.00
C GLN A 115 1.82 -2.25 -3.27
N SER A 116 1.45 -3.47 -3.65
CA SER A 116 2.09 -4.70 -3.16
C SER A 116 3.58 -4.77 -3.51
N THR A 117 4.01 -4.13 -4.61
CA THR A 117 5.41 -4.01 -5.06
C THR A 117 6.24 -3.17 -4.10
N ALA A 118 5.69 -2.08 -3.54
CA ALA A 118 6.38 -1.29 -2.52
C ALA A 118 6.61 -2.12 -1.25
N CYS A 119 5.63 -2.94 -0.85
CA CYS A 119 5.79 -3.88 0.26
C CYS A 119 6.85 -4.95 -0.03
N GLU A 120 6.87 -5.50 -1.25
CA GLU A 120 7.86 -6.49 -1.66
C GLU A 120 9.29 -5.94 -1.68
N GLN A 121 9.45 -4.73 -2.19
CA GLN A 121 10.74 -4.03 -2.24
C GLN A 121 11.15 -3.41 -0.89
N GLN A 122 10.37 -3.62 0.18
CA GLN A 122 10.62 -3.01 1.49
C GLN A 122 10.65 -1.47 1.46
N ASN A 123 10.05 -0.85 0.45
CA ASN A 123 9.97 0.61 0.31
C ASN A 123 8.71 1.13 1.04
N LEU A 124 8.66 0.86 2.34
CA LEU A 124 7.49 1.16 3.16
C LEU A 124 7.29 2.66 3.41
N GLU A 125 8.35 3.46 3.28
CA GLU A 125 8.23 4.92 3.31
C GLU A 125 7.44 5.46 2.10
N ALA A 126 7.70 4.94 0.89
CA ALA A 126 6.93 5.34 -0.30
C ALA A 126 5.45 5.01 -0.11
N LEU A 127 5.16 3.81 0.41
CA LEU A 127 3.80 3.38 0.74
C LEU A 127 3.09 4.38 1.67
N VAL A 128 3.75 4.86 2.73
CA VAL A 128 3.18 5.85 3.66
C VAL A 128 3.06 7.24 3.04
N SER A 129 4.04 7.64 2.23
CA SER A 129 4.07 8.95 1.57
C SER A 129 2.97 9.12 0.53
N GLU A 130 2.59 8.04 -0.13
CA GLU A 130 1.57 7.98 -1.19
C GLU A 130 0.16 7.68 -0.67
N LEU A 131 -0.02 7.46 0.64
CA LEU A 131 -1.35 7.24 1.21
C LEU A 131 -2.30 8.38 0.88
N ASP A 132 -3.49 8.00 0.43
CA ASP A 132 -4.54 8.93 0.06
C ASP A 132 -4.95 9.85 1.23
N ALA A 133 -5.23 11.11 0.92
CA ALA A 133 -5.58 12.12 1.92
C ALA A 133 -6.96 11.84 2.55
N ASN A 134 -7.94 11.37 1.78
CA ASN A 134 -9.27 11.05 2.30
C ASN A 134 -9.21 9.88 3.27
N LEU A 135 -8.35 8.88 3.00
CA LEU A 135 -8.09 7.78 3.93
C LEU A 135 -7.50 8.29 5.25
N LEU A 136 -6.46 9.13 5.19
CA LEU A 136 -5.80 9.65 6.40
C LEU A 136 -6.73 10.52 7.25
N VAL A 137 -7.51 11.41 6.62
CA VAL A 137 -8.51 12.21 7.35
C VAL A 137 -9.60 11.31 7.95
N SER A 138 -10.10 10.34 7.19
CA SER A 138 -11.13 9.42 7.69
C SER A 138 -10.68 8.64 8.92
N LEU A 139 -9.44 8.13 8.90
CA LEU A 139 -8.84 7.44 10.04
C LEU A 139 -8.58 8.37 11.23
N ALA A 140 -8.12 9.60 10.99
CA ALA A 140 -7.90 10.58 12.05
C ALA A 140 -9.20 10.97 12.76
N LEU A 141 -10.32 11.04 12.04
CA LEU A 141 -11.65 11.27 12.59
C LEU A 141 -12.25 10.04 13.30
N GLY A 142 -11.55 8.90 13.29
CA GLY A 142 -11.97 7.68 13.97
C GLY A 142 -12.96 6.80 13.19
N HIS A 143 -13.15 7.05 11.90
CA HIS A 143 -13.99 6.18 11.06
C HIS A 143 -13.38 4.78 10.91
N CYS A 144 -14.26 3.78 10.80
CA CYS A 144 -13.90 2.44 10.34
C CYS A 144 -13.62 2.49 8.83
N CYS A 145 -12.39 2.24 8.40
CA CYS A 145 -12.01 2.28 6.99
C CYS A 145 -11.77 0.86 6.47
N LEU A 146 -12.47 0.50 5.39
CA LEU A 146 -12.38 -0.80 4.71
C LEU A 146 -11.68 -0.62 3.37
N VAL A 147 -10.54 -1.29 3.19
CA VAL A 147 -9.78 -1.25 1.93
C VAL A 147 -9.98 -2.56 1.17
N TYR A 148 -10.58 -2.48 -0.02
CA TYR A 148 -10.90 -3.61 -0.87
C TYR A 148 -9.74 -3.92 -1.82
N ASP A 149 -9.24 -5.15 -1.79
CA ASP A 149 -8.18 -5.62 -2.67
C ASP A 149 -8.38 -7.12 -2.98
N CYS A 150 -8.52 -7.48 -4.25
CA CYS A 150 -8.67 -8.88 -4.66
C CYS A 150 -7.29 -9.48 -4.97
N GLY A 151 -6.92 -10.56 -4.29
CA GLY A 151 -5.57 -11.13 -4.39
C GLY A 151 -5.49 -12.17 -5.49
N SER A 152 -4.48 -12.10 -6.35
CA SER A 152 -4.33 -13.00 -7.50
C SER A 152 -3.85 -14.41 -7.20
N ARG A 153 -3.39 -14.63 -5.97
CA ARG A 153 -2.85 -15.93 -5.59
C ARG A 153 -4.01 -16.86 -5.25
N ALA A 154 -4.27 -17.79 -6.17
CA ALA A 154 -5.25 -18.89 -6.08
C ALA A 154 -5.18 -19.74 -4.79
N ARG A 155 -4.15 -19.59 -3.96
CA ARG A 155 -4.02 -20.22 -2.63
C ARG A 155 -4.43 -19.26 -1.52
N GLU A 156 -5.73 -19.01 -1.39
CA GLU A 156 -6.47 -18.57 -0.18
C GLU A 156 -5.93 -17.40 0.67
N GLY A 157 -4.85 -16.77 0.23
CA GLY A 157 -4.03 -15.89 1.04
C GLY A 157 -4.49 -14.45 0.89
N THR A 158 -4.48 -13.74 2.02
CA THR A 158 -4.65 -12.29 2.04
C THR A 158 -3.64 -11.61 1.10
N PRO A 159 -4.05 -10.63 0.28
CA PRO A 159 -3.14 -9.83 -0.55
C PRO A 159 -2.03 -9.16 0.27
N ARG A 160 -0.83 -9.06 -0.30
CA ARG A 160 0.34 -8.44 0.37
C ARG A 160 0.12 -6.98 0.74
N ALA A 161 -0.58 -6.22 -0.10
CA ALA A 161 -0.96 -4.85 0.21
C ALA A 161 -1.79 -4.77 1.51
N LEU A 162 -2.60 -5.79 1.82
CA LEU A 162 -3.37 -5.85 3.06
C LEU A 162 -2.55 -6.38 4.23
N TRP A 163 -2.06 -7.63 4.17
CA TRP A 163 -1.43 -8.24 5.36
C TRP A 163 -0.12 -7.59 5.78
N TYR A 164 0.58 -6.96 4.84
CA TYR A 164 1.82 -6.26 5.12
C TYR A 164 1.63 -4.74 5.05
N GLY A 165 1.11 -4.24 3.94
CA GLY A 165 0.94 -2.80 3.71
C GLY A 165 0.04 -2.14 4.76
N LEU A 166 -1.23 -2.57 4.86
CA LEU A 166 -2.16 -1.98 5.85
C LEU A 166 -1.70 -2.20 7.30
N GLU A 167 -1.07 -3.34 7.59
CA GLU A 167 -0.49 -3.60 8.91
C GLU A 167 0.57 -2.54 9.25
N PHE A 168 1.46 -2.24 8.30
CA PHE A 168 2.49 -1.22 8.47
C PHE A 168 1.89 0.19 8.60
N VAL A 169 0.85 0.51 7.83
CA VAL A 169 0.11 1.78 7.98
C VAL A 169 -0.48 1.87 9.38
N ARG A 170 -1.19 0.85 9.85
CA ARG A 170 -1.80 0.85 11.19
C ARG A 170 -0.76 1.04 12.28
N TYR A 171 0.39 0.38 12.16
CA TYR A 171 1.52 0.56 13.08
C TYR A 171 2.04 2.00 13.07
N CYS A 172 2.30 2.57 11.89
CA CYS A 172 2.78 3.95 11.76
C CYS A 172 1.80 4.97 12.37
N LEU A 173 0.50 4.82 12.11
CA LEU A 173 -0.53 5.70 12.63
C LEU A 173 -0.68 5.56 14.15
N SER A 174 -0.77 4.32 14.66
CA SER A 174 -0.89 4.08 16.10
C SER A 174 0.30 4.63 16.88
N ARG A 175 1.51 4.49 16.33
CA ARG A 175 2.71 5.05 16.93
C ARG A 175 2.76 6.58 16.84
N SER A 176 2.52 7.15 15.66
CA SER A 176 2.69 8.59 15.43
C SER A 176 1.58 9.43 16.07
N TRP A 177 0.33 8.96 15.99
CA TRP A 177 -0.85 9.67 16.48
C TRP A 177 -1.15 9.34 17.94
N LEU A 178 -1.18 8.06 18.28
CA LEU A 178 -1.65 7.61 19.59
C LEU A 178 -0.50 7.41 20.60
N LYS A 179 0.76 7.44 20.13
CA LYS A 179 1.95 7.11 20.93
C LYS A 179 1.88 5.72 21.56
N GLN A 180 1.20 4.79 20.88
CA GLN A 180 0.98 3.43 21.35
C GLN A 180 1.96 2.47 20.71
N SER A 181 2.48 1.52 21.50
CA SER A 181 3.14 0.33 20.98
C SER A 181 2.07 -0.70 20.62
N VAL A 182 2.00 -1.10 19.35
CA VAL A 182 1.02 -2.07 18.86
C VAL A 182 1.76 -3.35 18.49
N PRO A 183 1.31 -4.53 18.95
CA PRO A 183 1.89 -5.79 18.50
C PRO A 183 1.62 -5.96 17.00
N VAL A 184 2.68 -6.20 16.25
CA VAL A 184 2.63 -6.43 14.80
C VAL A 184 2.92 -7.90 14.54
N GLN A 185 2.00 -8.62 13.91
CA GLN A 185 2.17 -10.03 13.61
C GLN A 185 1.98 -10.29 12.11
N LEU A 186 3.02 -10.70 11.41
CA LEU A 186 2.96 -11.01 9.99
C LEU A 186 3.03 -12.52 9.83
N ARG A 187 1.86 -13.14 9.55
CA ARG A 187 1.75 -14.60 9.35
C ARG A 187 2.37 -15.38 10.52
N GLY A 188 2.09 -14.91 11.73
CA GLY A 188 2.59 -15.50 12.97
C GLY A 188 3.96 -15.03 13.45
N HIS A 189 4.71 -14.28 12.64
CA HIS A 189 6.00 -13.70 13.05
C HIS A 189 5.83 -12.30 13.65
N ASN A 190 6.51 -12.01 14.76
CA ASN A 190 6.51 -10.67 15.34
C ASN A 190 7.39 -9.73 14.50
N ALA A 191 6.78 -8.81 13.75
CA ALA A 191 7.49 -7.88 12.87
C ALA A 191 7.70 -6.48 13.49
N ALA A 192 7.44 -6.30 14.79
CA ALA A 192 7.52 -4.98 15.43
C ALA A 192 8.92 -4.34 15.30
N ARG A 193 9.99 -5.14 15.46
CA ARG A 193 11.38 -4.65 15.33
C ARG A 193 11.72 -4.21 13.91
N GLU A 194 11.24 -4.95 12.91
CA GLU A 194 11.44 -4.60 11.50
C GLU A 194 10.72 -3.29 11.17
N PHE A 195 9.46 -3.16 11.61
CA PHE A 195 8.65 -1.97 11.38
C PHE A 195 9.24 -0.74 12.06
N GLU A 196 9.72 -0.92 13.31
CA GLU A 196 10.45 0.10 14.05
C GLU A 196 11.69 0.58 13.27
N GLY A 197 12.45 -0.35 12.69
CA GLY A 197 13.62 -0.05 11.87
C GLY A 197 13.29 0.78 10.63
N HIS A 198 12.15 0.51 9.98
CA HIS A 198 11.65 1.29 8.85
C HIS A 198 11.19 2.69 9.26
N VAL A 199 10.40 2.81 10.33
CA VAL A 199 9.89 4.10 10.81
C VAL A 199 11.03 5.04 11.24
N ARG A 200 12.09 4.50 11.87
CA ARG A 200 13.28 5.31 12.24
C ARG A 200 14.02 5.91 11.05
N LYS A 201 13.89 5.31 9.86
CA LYS A 201 14.52 5.76 8.62
C LYS A 201 13.66 6.73 7.82
N PHE A 202 12.43 7.02 8.28
CA PHE A 202 11.57 7.98 7.59
C PHE A 202 12.24 9.34 7.47
N LYS A 203 12.11 9.93 6.29
CA LYS A 203 12.45 11.33 6.04
C LYS A 203 11.52 12.21 6.86
N GLN A 204 12.04 13.40 7.18
CA GLN A 204 11.28 14.40 7.93
C GLN A 204 9.96 14.78 7.24
N SER A 205 9.91 14.78 5.91
CA SER A 205 8.68 15.02 5.13
C SER A 205 7.58 14.01 5.44
N THR A 206 7.93 12.72 5.52
CA THR A 206 7.01 11.62 5.82
C THR A 206 6.47 11.73 7.24
N SER A 207 7.37 11.98 8.20
CA SER A 207 6.96 12.22 9.60
C SER A 207 6.06 13.45 9.75
N ARG A 208 6.37 14.56 9.06
CA ARG A 208 5.53 15.77 9.05
C ARG A 208 4.17 15.51 8.41
N ARG A 209 4.09 14.72 7.34
CA ARG A 209 2.82 14.32 6.72
C ARG A 209 1.93 13.57 7.73
N LEU A 210 2.47 12.58 8.43
CA LEU A 210 1.71 11.87 9.47
C LEU A 210 1.27 12.82 10.60
N ALA A 211 2.17 13.68 11.08
CA ALA A 211 1.86 14.65 12.11
C ALA A 211 0.79 15.67 11.69
N TYR A 212 0.76 16.06 10.42
CA TYR A 212 -0.24 16.97 9.85
C TYR A 212 -1.67 16.43 10.05
N TYR A 213 -1.91 15.14 9.80
CA TYR A 213 -3.24 14.57 9.99
C TYR A 213 -3.60 14.30 11.45
N ALA A 214 -2.60 14.18 12.34
CA ALA A 214 -2.82 13.98 13.77
C ALA A 214 -3.61 15.14 14.42
N ARG A 215 -3.59 16.34 13.84
CA ARG A 215 -4.36 17.49 14.35
C ARG A 215 -5.88 17.35 14.22
N TYR A 216 -6.34 16.40 13.40
CA TYR A 216 -7.77 16.12 13.22
C TYR A 216 -8.29 15.02 14.17
N LEU A 217 -7.43 14.49 15.05
CA LEU A 217 -7.86 13.54 16.07
C LEU A 217 -8.90 14.21 17.00
N PRO A 218 -9.97 13.51 17.37
CA PRO A 218 -10.94 14.04 18.32
C PRO A 218 -10.29 14.24 19.70
N PRO A 219 -10.84 15.14 20.55
CA PRO A 219 -10.41 15.26 21.93
C PRO A 219 -10.48 13.90 22.64
N GLY A 220 -9.40 13.49 23.30
CA GLY A 220 -9.28 12.14 23.90
C GLY A 220 -8.72 11.06 22.96
N GLY A 221 -8.39 11.40 21.71
CA GLY A 221 -7.78 10.48 20.75
C GLY A 221 -8.77 9.44 20.21
N LEU A 222 -8.26 8.29 19.76
CA LEU A 222 -9.08 7.23 19.19
C LEU A 222 -9.36 6.15 20.24
N PRO A 223 -10.56 6.08 20.84
CA PRO A 223 -10.85 5.15 21.95
C PRO A 223 -10.71 3.68 21.54
N TYR A 224 -10.86 3.37 20.25
CA TYR A 224 -10.74 2.03 19.69
C TYR A 224 -9.46 1.84 18.86
N GLY A 225 -8.54 2.82 18.89
CA GLY A 225 -7.37 2.85 18.04
C GLY A 225 -7.70 3.10 16.56
N VAL A 226 -6.74 2.78 15.70
CA VAL A 226 -6.85 2.98 14.24
C VAL A 226 -7.65 1.83 13.62
N ARG A 227 -8.91 2.09 13.23
CA ARG A 227 -9.81 1.11 12.62
C ARG A 227 -9.60 1.01 11.10
N LEU A 228 -8.49 0.39 10.70
CA LEU A 228 -8.13 0.13 9.31
C LEU A 228 -8.14 -1.38 9.03
N HIS A 229 -9.06 -1.82 8.18
CA HIS A 229 -9.25 -3.21 7.83
C HIS A 229 -9.14 -3.43 6.32
N GLY A 230 -8.61 -4.59 5.94
CA GLY A 230 -8.63 -5.06 4.56
C GLY A 230 -9.87 -5.91 4.28
N VAL A 231 -10.41 -5.85 3.07
CA VAL A 231 -11.48 -6.71 2.58
C VAL A 231 -10.98 -7.35 1.29
N PHE A 232 -10.99 -8.67 1.21
CA PHE A 232 -10.39 -9.38 0.08
C PHE A 232 -11.17 -10.62 -0.33
N ARG A 233 -10.99 -10.99 -1.59
CA ARG A 233 -11.36 -12.29 -2.13
C ARG A 233 -10.29 -12.73 -3.15
N PRO A 234 -10.18 -14.02 -3.48
CA PRO A 234 -9.34 -14.46 -4.58
C PRO A 234 -9.81 -13.84 -5.90
N THR A 235 -8.88 -13.45 -6.77
CA THR A 235 -9.19 -13.08 -8.15
C THR A 235 -8.66 -14.11 -9.14
N GLY A 236 -9.46 -14.38 -10.18
CA GLY A 236 -9.04 -15.10 -11.39
C GLY A 236 -8.78 -14.18 -12.58
N ARG A 237 -8.73 -12.86 -12.35
CA ARG A 237 -8.61 -11.78 -13.34
C ARG A 237 -7.31 -10.99 -13.19
N ASP A 238 -6.29 -11.58 -12.58
CA ASP A 238 -5.00 -10.90 -12.45
C ASP A 238 -4.45 -10.54 -13.83
N GLU A 239 -3.90 -9.33 -13.94
CA GLU A 239 -3.35 -8.78 -15.18
C GLU A 239 -4.38 -8.56 -16.32
N ASP A 240 -5.67 -8.87 -16.12
CA ASP A 240 -6.76 -8.64 -17.08
C ASP A 240 -7.16 -7.14 -17.09
N THR A 241 -6.26 -6.33 -17.66
CA THR A 241 -6.41 -4.86 -17.73
C THR A 241 -7.72 -4.46 -18.42
N ALA A 242 -8.12 -5.19 -19.46
CA ALA A 242 -9.35 -4.91 -20.20
C ALA A 242 -10.58 -5.10 -19.32
N PHE A 243 -10.63 -6.18 -18.52
CA PHE A 243 -11.68 -6.41 -17.55
C PHE A 243 -11.78 -5.28 -16.51
N PHE A 244 -10.65 -4.85 -15.93
CA PHE A 244 -10.67 -3.78 -14.92
C PHE A 244 -11.11 -2.42 -15.49
N VAL A 245 -10.63 -2.06 -16.68
CA VAL A 245 -11.04 -0.83 -17.37
C VAL A 245 -12.54 -0.86 -17.66
N ARG A 246 -13.04 -1.96 -18.21
CA ARG A 246 -14.47 -2.13 -18.47
C ARG A 246 -15.29 -2.02 -17.18
N THR A 247 -14.89 -2.72 -16.13
CA THR A 247 -15.59 -2.68 -14.82
C THR A 247 -15.62 -1.27 -14.24
N LEU A 248 -14.53 -0.51 -14.37
CA LEU A 248 -14.48 0.91 -13.99
C LEU A 248 -15.47 1.74 -14.81
N HIS A 249 -15.49 1.58 -16.14
CA HIS A 249 -16.39 2.31 -17.01
C HIS A 249 -17.85 2.03 -16.69
N ASP A 250 -18.20 0.75 -16.54
CA ASP A 250 -19.57 0.28 -16.26
C ASP A 250 -20.11 0.82 -14.92
N HIS A 251 -19.23 1.19 -13.97
CA HIS A 251 -19.63 1.63 -12.63
C HIS A 251 -19.29 3.08 -12.27
N GLN A 252 -18.47 3.79 -13.05
CA GLN A 252 -18.05 5.16 -12.75
C GLN A 252 -18.45 6.18 -13.79
N LEU A 253 -18.70 5.76 -15.04
CA LEU A 253 -19.22 6.68 -16.03
C LEU A 253 -20.73 6.82 -15.87
N PRO A 254 -21.28 8.05 -15.98
CA PRO A 254 -22.71 8.24 -16.15
C PRO A 254 -23.21 7.34 -17.30
N TYR A 255 -24.43 6.81 -17.18
CA TYR A 255 -24.99 5.91 -18.18
C TYR A 255 -24.93 6.48 -19.62
N GLU A 256 -25.07 7.80 -19.76
CA GLU A 256 -24.94 8.51 -21.06
C GLU A 256 -23.55 8.43 -21.70
N LEU A 257 -22.51 8.17 -20.92
CA LEU A 257 -21.13 7.99 -21.37
C LEU A 257 -20.65 6.54 -21.24
N SER A 258 -21.54 5.63 -20.80
CA SER A 258 -21.21 4.22 -20.67
C SER A 258 -20.96 3.63 -22.06
N TYR A 259 -19.96 2.76 -22.14
CA TYR A 259 -19.40 2.23 -23.38
C TYR A 259 -20.49 1.57 -24.23
N THR A 260 -20.97 2.26 -25.27
CA THR A 260 -21.62 1.58 -26.39
C THR A 260 -20.51 0.85 -27.13
N PRO A 261 -20.55 -0.49 -27.24
CA PRO A 261 -19.59 -1.20 -28.07
C PRO A 261 -19.65 -0.56 -29.45
N LEU A 262 -18.55 0.06 -29.87
CA LEU A 262 -18.42 0.52 -31.24
C LEU A 262 -18.61 -0.73 -32.10
N GLU A 263 -19.73 -0.76 -32.82
CA GLU A 263 -20.02 -1.76 -33.84
C GLU A 263 -18.76 -1.89 -34.72
N PRO A 264 -18.12 -3.08 -34.79
CA PRO A 264 -16.87 -3.25 -35.52
C PRO A 264 -16.98 -2.88 -37.01
N SER A 265 -18.21 -2.76 -37.53
CA SER A 265 -18.54 -2.36 -38.89
C SER A 265 -18.31 -0.87 -39.21
N LEU A 266 -18.11 0.01 -38.20
CA LEU A 266 -17.97 1.47 -38.42
C LEU A 266 -16.53 2.01 -38.27
N VAL A 267 -15.54 1.14 -38.04
CA VAL A 267 -14.13 1.53 -37.86
C VAL A 267 -13.40 2.01 -39.15
N PRO A 268 -13.85 1.78 -40.41
CA PRO A 268 -13.04 2.22 -41.56
C PRO A 268 -13.12 3.71 -41.95
N SER A 269 -13.91 4.58 -41.30
CA SER A 269 -14.13 5.94 -41.86
C SER A 269 -13.82 7.13 -40.94
N LEU A 270 -13.38 6.90 -39.70
CA LEU A 270 -13.04 7.99 -38.76
C LEU A 270 -11.53 8.17 -38.51
N VAL A 271 -10.68 7.32 -39.07
CA VAL A 271 -9.24 7.56 -39.12
C VAL A 271 -8.92 8.18 -40.48
N GLY A 272 -9.08 9.50 -40.58
CA GLY A 272 -8.54 10.25 -41.70
C GLY A 272 -7.02 9.98 -41.84
N PRO A 273 -6.45 10.03 -43.05
CA PRO A 273 -5.05 9.67 -43.32
C PRO A 273 -4.02 10.39 -42.43
N SER A 274 -4.39 11.54 -41.85
CA SER A 274 -3.57 12.32 -40.91
C SER A 274 -3.19 11.59 -39.61
N LEU A 275 -4.02 10.70 -39.05
CA LEU A 275 -3.69 10.05 -37.76
C LEU A 275 -2.76 8.84 -37.94
N ARG A 276 -2.74 8.26 -39.14
CA ARG A 276 -1.87 7.13 -39.48
C ARG A 276 -0.42 7.58 -39.69
N GLU A 277 -0.22 8.82 -40.17
CA GLU A 277 1.10 9.47 -40.23
C GLU A 277 1.59 9.96 -38.87
N ALA A 278 0.68 10.37 -37.97
CA ALA A 278 1.03 10.87 -36.64
C ALA A 278 1.59 9.79 -35.68
N LEU A 279 1.34 8.50 -35.96
CA LEU A 279 1.78 7.38 -35.12
C LEU A 279 3.06 6.70 -35.62
N ALA A 280 3.69 7.21 -36.69
CA ALA A 280 4.86 6.60 -37.31
C ALA A 280 6.24 7.01 -36.74
N PRO A 281 6.46 8.18 -36.07
CA PRO A 281 7.77 8.51 -35.53
C PRO A 281 7.74 8.70 -34.00
N LEU A 282 7.78 7.59 -33.25
CA LEU A 282 8.18 7.58 -31.83
C LEU A 282 9.54 6.86 -31.64
N ALA A 283 10.49 7.18 -32.52
CA ALA A 283 11.91 6.96 -32.30
C ALA A 283 12.62 8.33 -32.31
N ALA A 284 13.31 8.63 -31.21
CA ALA A 284 14.13 9.82 -30.88
C ALA A 284 13.40 11.09 -30.35
N GLY A 285 13.69 11.45 -29.09
CA GLY A 285 13.23 12.70 -28.41
C GLY A 285 14.15 13.90 -28.67
N PRO A 286 14.33 14.86 -27.73
CA PRO A 286 13.41 15.48 -26.77
C PRO A 286 13.25 17.01 -27.00
N GLY A 287 12.20 17.65 -26.45
CA GLY A 287 12.14 19.13 -26.32
C GLY A 287 10.74 19.71 -26.10
N PRO A 288 10.58 20.87 -25.43
CA PRO A 288 9.53 21.07 -24.42
C PRO A 288 8.37 22.00 -24.86
N GLY A 289 7.19 21.78 -24.28
CA GLY A 289 6.04 22.69 -24.41
C GLY A 289 5.27 22.81 -23.10
N ARG A 290 5.41 23.96 -22.43
CA ARG A 290 4.62 24.36 -21.26
C ARG A 290 3.16 24.58 -21.66
N GLY A 291 2.24 24.01 -20.88
CA GLY A 291 0.83 24.40 -20.89
C GLY A 291 0.25 24.27 -19.48
N HIS A 292 0.04 25.42 -18.82
CA HIS A 292 -0.72 25.51 -17.58
C HIS A 292 -2.22 25.43 -17.92
N GLY A 293 -2.86 24.33 -17.55
CA GLY A 293 -4.32 24.23 -17.47
C GLY A 293 -4.72 23.94 -16.03
N ARG A 294 -5.13 24.98 -15.29
CA ARG A 294 -5.89 24.80 -14.05
C ARG A 294 -7.29 24.33 -14.44
N GLY A 295 -7.58 23.05 -14.18
CA GLY A 295 -8.94 22.53 -14.19
C GLY A 295 -9.38 22.31 -12.75
N ASP A 296 -10.19 23.24 -12.22
CA ASP A 296 -10.93 23.05 -10.98
C ASP A 296 -12.08 22.06 -11.26
N GLY A 297 -11.74 20.78 -11.39
CA GLY A 297 -12.69 19.68 -11.47
C GLY A 297 -13.08 19.24 -10.08
N GLN A 298 -14.04 19.93 -9.45
CA GLN A 298 -14.78 19.34 -8.34
C GLN A 298 -15.60 18.17 -8.92
N GLY A 299 -15.06 16.96 -8.80
CA GLY A 299 -15.76 15.74 -9.17
C GLY A 299 -17.07 15.66 -8.41
N GLN A 300 -18.17 15.84 -9.15
CA GLN A 300 -19.51 15.62 -8.65
C GLN A 300 -19.62 14.15 -8.28
N VAL A 301 -19.72 13.87 -6.98
CA VAL A 301 -19.92 12.51 -6.48
C VAL A 301 -21.28 12.05 -7.03
N PRO A 302 -21.35 10.91 -7.74
CA PRO A 302 -22.61 10.40 -8.25
C PRO A 302 -23.61 10.26 -7.09
N GLY A 303 -24.86 10.66 -7.33
CA GLY A 303 -25.94 10.59 -6.34
C GLY A 303 -26.10 9.18 -5.75
N PRO A 304 -26.77 9.05 -4.59
CA PRO A 304 -26.96 7.75 -3.95
C PRO A 304 -27.62 6.80 -4.95
N GLY A 305 -26.91 5.71 -5.27
CA GLY A 305 -27.41 4.66 -6.15
C GLY A 305 -28.71 4.05 -5.62
N PRO A 306 -29.35 3.16 -6.40
CA PRO A 306 -30.54 2.44 -5.94
C PRO A 306 -30.26 1.85 -4.55
N GLY A 307 -31.10 2.20 -3.58
CA GLY A 307 -30.88 1.86 -2.17
C GLY A 307 -30.65 0.37 -1.97
N ALA A 308 -29.90 0.02 -0.91
CA ALA A 308 -29.58 -1.36 -0.57
C ALA A 308 -30.83 -2.26 -0.62
N PRO A 309 -30.69 -3.54 -1.05
CA PRO A 309 -31.80 -4.47 -1.12
C PRO A 309 -32.59 -4.48 0.20
N PRO A 310 -33.93 -4.38 0.17
CA PRO A 310 -34.73 -4.38 1.38
C PRO A 310 -34.49 -5.68 2.15
N GLY A 311 -34.09 -5.55 3.43
CA GLY A 311 -33.90 -6.69 4.35
C GLY A 311 -32.46 -7.07 4.69
N LEU A 312 -31.44 -6.48 4.06
CA LEU A 312 -30.05 -6.71 4.45
C LEU A 312 -29.65 -5.85 5.67
N ASP A 313 -29.30 -6.51 6.78
CA ASP A 313 -28.76 -5.83 7.96
C ASP A 313 -27.27 -5.51 7.79
N LEU A 314 -27.00 -4.32 7.24
CA LEU A 314 -25.64 -3.82 7.03
C LEU A 314 -24.85 -3.59 8.33
N SER A 315 -25.49 -3.64 9.51
CA SER A 315 -24.76 -3.62 10.79
C SER A 315 -23.98 -4.91 11.05
N GLN A 316 -24.33 -6.01 10.37
CA GLN A 316 -23.60 -7.27 10.35
C GLN A 316 -22.63 -7.35 9.17
N GLY A 317 -21.82 -6.31 8.99
CA GLY A 317 -21.05 -6.09 7.76
C GLY A 317 -20.14 -7.24 7.34
N GLU A 318 -19.55 -7.99 8.29
CA GLU A 318 -18.76 -9.17 7.93
C GLU A 318 -19.57 -10.33 7.37
N ALA A 319 -20.80 -10.54 7.88
CA ALA A 319 -21.68 -11.58 7.37
C ALA A 319 -22.11 -11.23 5.94
N VAL A 320 -22.53 -9.98 5.72
CA VAL A 320 -22.87 -9.46 4.38
C VAL A 320 -21.69 -9.60 3.41
N LEU A 321 -20.49 -9.17 3.82
CA LEU A 321 -19.29 -9.32 2.98
C LEU A 321 -19.00 -10.79 2.64
N ARG A 322 -19.21 -11.72 3.59
CA ARG A 322 -19.02 -13.16 3.40
C ARG A 322 -20.02 -13.75 2.40
N GLU A 323 -21.27 -13.31 2.41
CA GLU A 323 -22.28 -13.72 1.42
C GLU A 323 -21.87 -13.34 -0.01
N HIS A 324 -21.11 -12.25 -0.16
CA HIS A 324 -20.51 -11.83 -1.43
C HIS A 324 -19.11 -12.41 -1.70
N GLY A 325 -18.68 -13.42 -0.92
CA GLY A 325 -17.41 -14.11 -1.08
C GLY A 325 -16.17 -13.34 -0.59
N PHE A 326 -16.36 -12.23 0.12
CA PHE A 326 -15.27 -11.49 0.74
C PHE A 326 -14.92 -12.01 2.13
N ARG A 327 -13.65 -11.81 2.51
CA ARG A 327 -13.11 -12.05 3.85
C ARG A 327 -12.55 -10.74 4.38
N VAL A 328 -12.63 -10.55 5.70
CA VAL A 328 -12.10 -9.37 6.37
C VAL A 328 -10.74 -9.68 7.01
N PHE A 329 -9.75 -8.88 6.65
CA PHE A 329 -8.45 -8.82 7.31
C PHE A 329 -8.46 -7.69 8.34
N ARG A 330 -8.65 -8.03 9.62
CA ARG A 330 -8.67 -7.04 10.71
C ARG A 330 -7.28 -6.59 11.11
N ARG A 331 -6.36 -7.54 11.21
CA ARG A 331 -4.98 -7.37 11.63
C ARG A 331 -4.14 -8.58 11.22
N GLY A 332 -2.84 -8.41 11.35
CA GLY A 332 -1.86 -9.45 11.34
C GLY A 332 -2.27 -10.69 12.14
N LEU A 333 -2.13 -11.86 11.52
CA LEU A 333 -2.49 -13.13 12.14
C LEU A 333 -1.40 -13.57 13.11
N THR A 334 -1.82 -14.02 14.28
CA THR A 334 -0.98 -14.78 15.22
C THR A 334 -0.60 -16.13 14.66
N ASN A 335 0.42 -16.79 15.24
CA ASN A 335 0.79 -18.16 14.87
C ASN A 335 -0.42 -19.10 14.94
N ALA A 336 -1.22 -18.98 16.00
CA ALA A 336 -2.43 -19.77 16.18
C ALA A 336 -3.50 -19.46 15.12
N GLU A 337 -3.77 -18.17 14.87
CA GLU A 337 -4.76 -17.75 13.85
C GLU A 337 -4.30 -18.12 12.42
N PHE A 338 -2.99 -18.03 12.15
CA PHE A 338 -2.40 -18.41 10.87
C PHE A 338 -2.46 -19.93 10.65
N ALA A 339 -2.12 -20.72 11.66
CA ALA A 339 -2.25 -22.18 11.63
C ALA A 339 -3.71 -22.61 11.48
N ALA A 340 -4.64 -21.98 12.20
CA ALA A 340 -6.09 -22.25 12.09
C ALA A 340 -6.65 -21.89 10.70
N ALA A 341 -6.05 -20.92 10.01
CA ALA A 341 -6.41 -20.54 8.64
C ALA A 341 -5.84 -21.49 7.56
N GLY A 342 -5.24 -22.63 7.94
CA GLY A 342 -4.61 -23.55 7.00
C GLY A 342 -3.25 -23.07 6.48
N GLY A 343 -2.65 -22.08 7.13
CA GLY A 343 -1.31 -21.63 6.81
C GLY A 343 -0.29 -22.75 7.02
N PRO A 344 0.73 -22.90 6.14
CA PRO A 344 1.83 -23.82 6.42
C PRO A 344 2.49 -23.43 7.75
N PRO A 345 3.01 -24.40 8.53
CA PRO A 345 3.69 -24.09 9.78
C PRO A 345 4.81 -23.07 9.53
N PRO A 346 5.05 -22.12 10.45
CA PRO A 346 6.13 -21.15 10.30
C PRO A 346 7.45 -21.90 10.07
N LEU A 347 8.27 -21.39 9.15
CA LEU A 347 9.61 -21.94 8.93
C LEU A 347 10.38 -21.80 10.25
N ALA A 348 10.89 -22.92 10.78
CA ALA A 348 11.73 -22.89 11.96
C ALA A 348 13.00 -22.07 11.64
N GLU A 349 13.24 -21.03 12.45
CA GLU A 349 14.47 -20.21 12.41
C GLU A 349 15.69 -21.00 12.90
#